data_AF-W6YZJ9-F1
#
_entry.id   AF-W6YZJ9-F1
#
_cell.length_a   1.000
_cell.length_b   1.000
_cell.length_c   1.000
_cell.angle_alpha   90.00
_cell.angle_beta   90.00
_cell.angle_gamma   90.00
#
_symmetry.space_group_name_H-M   'P 1'
#
loop_
_entity.id
_entity.type
_entity.pdbx_description
1 polymer ?
#
loop_
_entity_poly.entity_id
_entity_poly.type
_entity_poly.pdbx_seq_one_letter_code
_entity_poly.pdbx_strand_id
1 'polypeptide(L)'
;MHKPSYKKIRFCGEQAQQDGLQYFWVDTCCIDKLDQAELSLSIQSMFRWYQNATKCYESAFRSSRWFTRGWTLQELLAPNVVEFFSQEWERLGDKISLRLLIKKITGIPCEALDGTPLSWFSVNERLRWKGDRQTKREEDAWYSLLGIFDVEIAPAYSEGVANAFRRLKDEIDKL
;
A
#
# COMPACT_ATOMS: atom_id res chain seq x y z
N MET A 1 14.43 -3.91 26.08
CA MET A 1 13.79 -4.73 25.01
C MET A 1 13.49 -3.83 23.81
N HIS A 2 14.30 -3.88 22.74
CA HIS A 2 14.08 -3.08 21.52
C HIS A 2 13.24 -3.87 20.51
N LYS A 3 11.92 -3.64 20.48
CA LYS A 3 11.10 -4.14 19.37
C LYS A 3 11.39 -3.28 18.12
N PRO A 4 11.70 -3.88 16.95
CA PRO A 4 11.97 -3.15 15.71
C PRO A 4 10.86 -2.15 15.31
N SER A 5 9.61 -2.44 15.68
CA SER A 5 8.45 -1.58 15.46
C SER A 5 8.57 -0.20 16.12
N TYR A 6 9.25 -0.09 17.27
CA TYR A 6 9.40 1.19 17.97
C TYR A 6 10.32 2.17 17.21
N LYS A 7 11.31 1.65 16.47
CA LYS A 7 12.21 2.47 15.66
C LYS A 7 11.46 3.16 14.51
N LYS A 8 10.54 2.44 13.85
CA LYS A 8 9.70 3.00 12.78
C LYS A 8 8.81 4.14 13.25
N ILE A 9 8.17 3.98 14.42
CA ILE A 9 7.29 5.02 14.99
C ILE A 9 8.10 6.28 15.30
N ARG A 10 9.27 6.12 15.94
CA ARG A 10 10.15 7.25 16.25
C ARG A 10 10.60 7.96 14.98
N PHE A 11 11.07 7.21 13.99
CA PHE A 11 11.46 7.78 12.70
C PHE A 11 10.31 8.55 12.04
N CYS A 12 9.10 7.97 11.96
CA CYS A 12 7.96 8.66 11.36
C CYS A 12 7.64 9.96 12.10
N GLY A 13 7.73 9.99 13.44
CA GLY A 13 7.52 11.21 14.22
C GLY A 13 8.59 12.26 13.98
N GLU A 14 9.87 11.87 13.99
CA GLU A 14 11.01 12.77 13.71
C GLU A 14 10.95 13.34 12.28
N GLN A 15 10.68 12.48 11.29
CA GLN A 15 10.58 12.87 9.89
C GLN A 15 9.35 13.76 9.64
N ALA A 16 8.19 13.43 10.20
CA ALA A 16 7.00 14.27 10.12
C ALA A 16 7.25 15.66 10.71
N GLN A 17 7.93 15.74 11.85
CA GLN A 17 8.31 17.02 12.46
C GLN A 17 9.24 17.84 11.56
N GLN A 18 10.25 17.20 10.96
CA GLN A 18 11.16 17.85 10.00
C GLN A 18 10.41 18.37 8.76
N ASP A 19 9.39 17.64 8.30
CA ASP A 19 8.52 18.03 7.20
C ASP A 19 7.39 19.01 7.60
N GLY A 20 7.34 19.44 8.88
CA GLY A 20 6.34 20.39 9.37
C GLY A 20 4.92 19.81 9.52
N LEU A 21 4.79 18.48 9.59
CA LEU A 21 3.52 17.78 9.74
C LEU A 21 3.17 17.60 11.22
N GLN A 22 1.94 17.96 11.59
CA GLN A 22 1.47 17.88 12.99
C GLN A 22 1.09 16.46 13.42
N TYR A 23 0.66 15.63 12.46
CA TYR A 23 0.16 14.29 12.70
C TYR A 23 0.81 13.32 11.73
N PHE A 24 1.03 12.10 12.20
CA PHE A 24 1.46 10.97 11.38
C PHE A 24 0.65 9.73 11.76
N TRP A 25 0.55 8.79 10.83
CA TRP A 25 -0.20 7.56 11.00
C TRP A 25 0.69 6.35 10.72
N VAL A 26 0.56 5.30 11.53
CA VAL A 26 1.28 4.04 11.36
C VAL A 26 0.29 2.88 11.54
N ASP A 27 0.10 2.09 10.49
CA ASP A 27 -0.86 0.96 10.41
C ASP A 27 -0.87 0.06 11.65
N THR A 28 0.31 -0.22 12.19
CA THR A 28 0.53 -1.16 13.29
C THR A 28 0.07 -0.62 14.64
N CYS A 29 -0.09 0.70 14.76
CA CYS A 29 -0.53 1.38 15.97
C CYS A 29 -1.97 1.89 15.89
N CYS A 30 -2.45 2.15 14.68
CA CYS A 30 -3.70 2.89 14.46
C CYS A 30 -4.85 2.03 13.93
N ILE A 31 -4.64 0.73 13.72
CA ILE A 31 -5.69 -0.22 13.35
C ILE A 31 -5.74 -1.31 14.42
N ASP A 32 -6.85 -1.40 15.15
CA ASP A 32 -7.13 -2.57 15.97
C ASP A 32 -7.49 -3.75 15.05
N LYS A 33 -6.65 -4.77 15.07
CA LYS A 33 -6.84 -6.00 14.28
C LYS A 33 -7.71 -7.04 14.99
N LEU A 34 -8.08 -6.79 16.25
CA LEU A 34 -8.95 -7.63 17.05
C LEU A 34 -10.42 -7.21 16.88
N ASP A 35 -10.68 -5.94 16.60
CA ASP A 35 -12.00 -5.46 16.21
C ASP A 35 -12.23 -5.71 14.71
N GLN A 36 -13.16 -6.61 14.40
CA GLN A 36 -13.47 -6.98 13.01
C GLN A 36 -14.15 -5.84 12.24
N ALA A 37 -14.96 -5.03 12.91
CA ALA A 37 -15.64 -3.90 12.28
C ALA A 37 -14.63 -2.81 11.93
N GLU A 38 -13.75 -2.47 12.88
CA GLU A 38 -12.66 -1.52 12.64
C GLU A 38 -11.71 -2.01 11.55
N LEU A 39 -11.32 -3.29 11.57
CA LEU A 39 -10.45 -3.88 10.56
C LEU A 39 -11.07 -3.81 9.16
N SER A 40 -12.36 -4.14 9.03
CA SER A 40 -13.06 -4.07 7.74
C SER A 40 -13.13 -2.64 7.22
N LEU A 41 -13.52 -1.68 8.07
CA LEU A 41 -13.57 -0.26 7.72
C LEU A 41 -12.20 0.27 7.32
N SER A 42 -11.16 -0.14 8.05
CA SER A 42 -9.78 0.24 7.77
C SER A 42 -9.33 -0.28 6.41
N ILE A 43 -9.63 -1.54 6.07
CA ILE A 43 -9.28 -2.12 4.78
C ILE A 43 -10.00 -1.40 3.62
N GLN A 44 -11.28 -1.09 3.78
CA GLN A 44 -12.06 -0.36 2.77
C GLN A 44 -11.55 1.09 2.59
N SER A 45 -11.09 1.72 3.67
CA SER A 45 -10.68 3.13 3.67
C SER A 45 -9.20 3.36 3.35
N MET A 46 -8.37 2.31 3.41
CA MET A 46 -6.92 2.43 3.46
C MET A 46 -6.33 3.17 2.25
N PHE A 47 -6.81 2.85 1.05
CA PHE A 47 -6.35 3.51 -0.17
C PHE A 47 -6.62 5.01 -0.13
N ARG A 48 -7.82 5.41 0.30
CA ARG A 48 -8.21 6.81 0.45
C ARG A 48 -7.38 7.52 1.51
N TRP A 49 -7.03 6.85 2.61
CA TRP A 49 -6.14 7.43 3.62
C TRP A 49 -4.74 7.69 3.06
N TYR A 50 -4.18 6.74 2.30
CA TYR A 50 -2.90 6.94 1.62
C TYR A 50 -2.96 8.04 0.56
N GLN A 51 -4.04 8.10 -0.22
CA GLN A 51 -4.23 9.12 -1.25
C GLN A 51 -4.30 10.54 -0.68
N ASN A 52 -4.93 10.71 0.49
CA ASN A 52 -5.06 11.99 1.17
C ASN A 52 -3.86 12.32 2.08
N ALA A 53 -2.90 11.41 2.23
CA ALA A 53 -1.69 11.69 2.99
C ALA A 53 -0.82 12.71 2.23
N THR A 54 -0.31 13.70 2.95
CA THR A 54 0.63 14.68 2.38
C THR A 54 1.90 13.99 1.86
N LYS A 55 2.41 13.02 2.61
CA LYS A 55 3.59 12.21 2.30
C LYS A 55 3.48 10.82 2.93
N CYS A 56 4.11 9.83 2.33
CA CYS A 56 4.38 8.53 2.94
C CYS A 56 5.88 8.24 3.00
N TYR A 57 6.32 7.57 4.06
CA TYR A 57 7.73 7.24 4.28
C TYR A 57 7.92 5.73 4.33
N GLU A 58 8.84 5.18 3.53
CA GLU A 58 9.23 3.75 3.60
C GLU A 58 10.72 3.60 3.90
N SER A 59 11.04 2.80 4.92
CA SER A 59 12.34 2.82 5.58
C SER A 59 13.29 1.65 5.25
N ALA A 60 13.22 1.06 4.04
CA ALA A 60 14.10 -0.06 3.68
C ALA A 60 14.26 -0.34 2.17
N PHE A 61 14.02 0.61 1.28
CA PHE A 61 13.81 0.44 -0.18
C PHE A 61 14.44 -0.79 -0.86
N ARG A 62 15.78 -0.91 -0.93
CA ARG A 62 16.45 -1.89 -1.82
C ARG A 62 16.35 -3.36 -1.39
N SER A 63 16.21 -3.62 -0.08
CA SER A 63 16.11 -4.98 0.47
C SER A 63 14.78 -5.19 1.20
N SER A 64 13.82 -4.28 1.01
CA SER A 64 12.57 -4.32 1.76
C SER A 64 11.69 -5.41 1.21
N ARG A 65 11.16 -6.23 2.14
CA ARG A 65 9.94 -7.03 1.90
C ARG A 65 8.77 -6.17 1.41
N TRP A 66 8.88 -4.84 1.48
CA TRP A 66 7.88 -3.93 0.95
C TRP A 66 7.59 -4.16 -0.53
N PHE A 67 8.58 -4.45 -1.37
CA PHE A 67 8.32 -4.78 -2.77
C PHE A 67 7.71 -6.16 -3.00
N THR A 68 7.62 -7.00 -1.97
CA THR A 68 7.08 -8.36 -2.08
C THR A 68 5.83 -8.57 -1.24
N ARG A 69 5.32 -7.56 -0.51
CA ARG A 69 4.06 -7.64 0.24
C ARG A 69 2.89 -7.20 -0.64
N GLY A 70 1.71 -7.80 -0.45
CA GLY A 70 0.50 -7.43 -1.21
C GLY A 70 0.07 -5.97 -1.01
N TRP A 71 -0.21 -5.61 0.24
CA TRP A 71 -0.81 -4.32 0.62
C TRP A 71 0.04 -3.07 0.31
N THR A 72 1.34 -3.23 0.13
CA THR A 72 2.26 -2.12 -0.17
C THR A 72 2.07 -1.57 -1.58
N LEU A 73 1.32 -2.27 -2.44
CA LEU A 73 0.92 -1.75 -3.73
C LEU A 73 0.05 -0.49 -3.59
N GLN A 74 -0.85 -0.47 -2.60
CA GLN A 74 -1.65 0.71 -2.29
C GLN A 74 -0.79 1.82 -1.67
N GLU A 75 0.14 1.47 -0.77
CA GLU A 75 1.11 2.40 -0.18
C GLU A 75 1.99 3.09 -1.24
N LEU A 76 2.22 2.45 -2.40
CA LEU A 76 2.98 3.00 -3.51
C LEU A 76 2.12 3.89 -4.45
N LEU A 77 0.96 3.38 -4.83
CA LEU A 77 0.14 3.96 -5.90
C LEU A 77 -0.81 5.05 -5.41
N ALA A 78 -1.34 4.93 -4.20
CA ALA A 78 -2.34 5.87 -3.70
C ALA A 78 -1.75 7.25 -3.37
N PRO A 79 -0.64 7.39 -2.61
CA PRO A 79 -0.11 8.70 -2.25
C PRO A 79 0.50 9.42 -3.44
N ASN A 80 0.38 10.75 -3.49
CA ASN A 80 1.09 11.55 -4.48
C ASN A 80 2.61 11.54 -4.25
N VAL A 81 3.04 11.54 -2.98
CA VAL A 81 4.44 11.57 -2.57
C VAL A 81 4.77 10.38 -1.69
N VAL A 82 5.78 9.59 -2.11
CA VAL A 82 6.38 8.54 -1.30
C VAL A 82 7.88 8.77 -1.26
N GLU A 83 8.44 8.92 -0.07
CA GLU A 83 9.87 9.09 0.16
C GLU A 83 10.46 7.80 0.73
N PHE A 84 11.62 7.44 0.22
CA PHE A 84 12.30 6.20 0.52
C PHE A 84 13.57 6.46 1.30
N PHE A 85 13.78 5.67 2.35
CA PHE A 85 14.90 5.79 3.27
C PHE A 85 15.66 4.48 3.40
N SER A 86 16.94 4.58 3.78
CA SER A 86 17.77 3.44 4.19
C SER A 86 17.34 2.94 5.58
N GLN A 87 17.94 1.83 6.03
CA GLN A 87 17.72 1.35 7.41
C GLN A 87 18.36 2.27 8.44
N GLU A 88 19.33 3.08 8.00
CA GLU A 88 20.03 4.13 8.72
C GLU A 88 19.29 5.47 8.67
N TRP A 89 18.08 5.51 8.08
CA TRP A 89 17.21 6.70 7.96
C TRP A 89 17.76 7.80 7.05
N GLU A 90 18.64 7.44 6.12
CA GLU A 90 19.12 8.35 5.09
C GLU A 90 18.13 8.36 3.92
N ARG A 91 17.77 9.56 3.43
CA ARG A 91 16.88 9.69 2.27
C ARG A 91 17.55 9.15 1.01
N LEU A 92 16.96 8.12 0.41
CA LEU A 92 17.43 7.48 -0.83
C LEU A 92 16.83 8.12 -2.08
N GLY A 93 15.67 8.76 -1.96
CA GLY A 93 14.93 9.36 -3.05
C GLY A 93 13.43 9.29 -2.83
N ASP A 94 12.66 9.56 -3.88
CA ASP A 94 11.20 9.50 -3.87
C ASP A 94 10.67 8.65 -5.04
N LYS A 95 9.35 8.46 -5.07
CA LYS A 95 8.64 7.72 -6.12
C LYS A 95 9.02 8.16 -7.52
N ILE A 96 9.19 9.46 -7.75
CA ILE A 96 9.51 10.02 -9.06
C ILE A 96 10.99 9.81 -9.38
N SER A 97 11.89 10.13 -8.44
CA SER A 97 13.33 10.00 -8.64
C SER A 97 13.76 8.54 -8.84
N LEU A 98 13.01 7.59 -8.28
CA LEU A 98 13.29 6.15 -8.36
C LEU A 98 12.34 5.38 -9.30
N ARG A 99 11.47 6.05 -10.07
CA ARG A 99 10.40 5.40 -10.85
C ARG A 99 10.87 4.32 -11.81
N LEU A 100 12.01 4.51 -12.48
CA LEU A 100 12.55 3.51 -13.42
C LEU A 100 12.97 2.23 -12.69
N LEU A 101 13.53 2.38 -11.49
CA LEU A 101 13.91 1.25 -10.64
C LEU A 101 12.67 0.56 -10.08
N ILE A 102 11.67 1.33 -9.64
CA ILE A 102 10.39 0.78 -9.17
C ILE A 102 9.69 0.02 -10.30
N LYS A 103 9.60 0.57 -11.51
CA LYS A 103 9.06 -0.11 -12.70
C LYS A 103 9.80 -1.41 -12.98
N LYS A 104 11.14 -1.41 -12.91
CA LYS A 104 11.95 -2.62 -13.12
C LYS A 104 11.65 -3.71 -12.08
N ILE A 105 11.45 -3.34 -10.81
CA ILE A 105 11.19 -4.28 -9.71
C ILE A 105 9.75 -4.80 -9.72
N THR A 106 8.78 -3.93 -10.02
CA THR A 106 7.35 -4.20 -9.80
C THR A 106 6.57 -4.47 -11.08
N GLY A 107 7.09 -4.08 -12.25
CA GLY A 107 6.36 -4.10 -13.51
C GLY A 107 5.32 -2.99 -13.66
N ILE A 108 5.17 -2.10 -12.66
CA ILE A 108 4.20 -1.00 -12.70
C ILE A 108 4.68 0.08 -13.70
N PRO A 109 3.83 0.54 -14.63
CA PRO A 109 4.17 1.59 -15.58
C PRO A 109 4.58 2.90 -14.89
N CYS A 110 5.46 3.69 -15.52
CA CYS A 110 5.89 4.97 -14.94
C CYS A 110 4.71 5.95 -14.87
N GLU A 111 3.80 5.87 -15.82
CA GLU A 111 2.57 6.63 -15.92
C GLU A 111 1.70 6.47 -14.67
N ALA A 112 1.59 5.23 -14.14
CA ALA A 112 0.87 4.96 -12.90
C ALA A 112 1.62 5.52 -11.68
N LEU A 113 2.96 5.42 -11.65
CA LEU A 113 3.79 5.98 -10.58
C LEU A 113 3.77 7.52 -10.56
N ASP A 114 3.63 8.13 -11.74
CA ASP A 114 3.53 9.58 -11.96
C ASP A 114 2.13 10.13 -11.60
N GLY A 115 1.16 9.27 -11.25
CA GLY A 115 -0.16 9.68 -10.77
C GLY A 115 -1.25 9.71 -11.84
N THR A 116 -1.05 9.05 -13.00
CA THR A 116 -2.14 8.86 -13.97
C THR A 116 -3.31 8.14 -13.29
N PRO A 117 -4.57 8.58 -13.49
CA PRO A 117 -5.73 7.90 -12.92
C PRO A 117 -5.69 6.40 -13.22
N LEU A 118 -5.81 5.56 -12.18
CA LEU A 118 -5.65 4.11 -12.33
C LEU A 118 -6.72 3.50 -13.26
N SER A 119 -7.88 4.16 -13.38
CA SER A 119 -8.95 3.78 -14.32
C SER A 119 -8.56 3.87 -15.79
N TRP A 120 -7.47 4.58 -16.14
CA TRP A 120 -6.96 4.64 -17.51
C TRP A 120 -6.18 3.39 -17.92
N PHE A 121 -5.82 2.53 -16.97
CA PHE A 121 -5.21 1.23 -17.22
C PHE A 121 -6.29 0.16 -17.30
N SER A 122 -6.12 -0.80 -18.21
CA SER A 122 -7.08 -1.89 -18.35
C SER A 122 -7.18 -2.72 -17.08
N VAL A 123 -8.32 -3.38 -16.89
CA VAL A 123 -8.54 -4.29 -15.76
C VAL A 123 -7.44 -5.34 -15.68
N ASN A 124 -7.04 -5.90 -16.84
CA ASN A 124 -6.00 -6.91 -16.90
C ASN A 124 -4.61 -6.38 -16.51
N GLU A 125 -4.29 -5.13 -16.86
CA GLU A 125 -3.03 -4.51 -16.44
C GLU A 125 -2.99 -4.31 -14.92
N ARG A 126 -4.06 -3.75 -14.34
CA ARG A 126 -4.17 -3.54 -12.90
C ARG A 126 -4.13 -4.85 -12.10
N LEU A 127 -4.80 -5.90 -12.57
CA LEU A 127 -4.74 -7.24 -11.95
C LEU A 127 -3.31 -7.80 -11.96
N ARG A 128 -2.53 -7.56 -13.03
CA ARG A 128 -1.15 -8.04 -13.13
C ARG A 128 -0.20 -7.37 -12.13
N TRP A 129 -0.50 -6.16 -11.64
CA TRP A 129 0.34 -5.48 -10.64
C TRP A 129 0.42 -6.20 -9.30
N LYS A 130 -0.51 -7.12 -9.02
CA LYS A 130 -0.37 -8.09 -7.93
C LYS A 130 0.97 -8.84 -8.00
N GLY A 131 1.37 -9.26 -9.20
CA GLY A 131 2.56 -10.07 -9.43
C GLY A 131 2.69 -11.25 -8.46
N ASP A 132 3.93 -11.50 -8.03
CA ASP A 132 4.33 -12.56 -7.09
C ASP A 132 4.33 -12.10 -5.62
N ARG A 133 3.57 -11.04 -5.31
CA ARG A 133 3.46 -10.51 -3.96
C ARG A 133 2.89 -11.57 -3.00
N GLN A 134 3.46 -11.59 -1.81
CA GLN A 134 3.15 -12.47 -0.71
C GLN A 134 2.21 -11.79 0.26
N THR A 135 1.24 -12.54 0.75
CA THR A 135 0.25 -12.09 1.73
C THR A 135 0.19 -13.05 2.90
N LYS A 136 -0.17 -12.54 4.08
CA LYS A 136 -0.31 -13.37 5.29
C LYS A 136 -1.59 -14.21 5.22
N ARG A 137 -2.68 -13.59 4.76
CA ARG A 137 -3.95 -14.26 4.45
C ARG A 137 -4.04 -14.39 2.93
N GLU A 138 -4.47 -15.54 2.44
CA GLU A 138 -4.49 -15.80 0.99
C GLU A 138 -5.45 -14.87 0.25
N GLU A 139 -6.55 -14.46 0.89
CA GLU A 139 -7.57 -13.57 0.33
C GLU A 139 -7.04 -12.16 0.08
N ASP A 140 -6.07 -11.72 0.90
CA ASP A 140 -5.40 -10.43 0.71
C ASP A 140 -4.66 -10.34 -0.64
N ALA A 141 -4.41 -11.47 -1.32
CA ALA A 141 -3.91 -11.49 -2.68
C ALA A 141 -4.82 -10.69 -3.64
N TRP A 142 -6.11 -10.61 -3.32
CA TRP A 142 -7.12 -9.86 -4.06
C TRP A 142 -7.61 -8.63 -3.30
N TYR A 143 -7.80 -8.72 -1.97
CA TYR A 143 -8.23 -7.55 -1.20
C TYR A 143 -7.20 -6.41 -1.17
N SER A 144 -5.92 -6.71 -1.38
CA SER A 144 -4.91 -5.66 -1.55
C SER A 144 -5.08 -4.84 -2.84
N LEU A 145 -5.97 -5.23 -3.75
CA LEU A 145 -6.26 -4.50 -4.99
C LEU A 145 -7.52 -3.63 -4.92
N LEU A 146 -8.29 -3.66 -3.83
CA LEU A 146 -9.59 -2.97 -3.74
C LEU A 146 -9.52 -1.50 -4.15
N GLY A 147 -8.60 -0.74 -3.55
CA GLY A 147 -8.42 0.68 -3.88
C GLY A 147 -7.84 0.96 -5.27
N ILE A 148 -7.17 -0.02 -5.89
CA ILE A 148 -6.68 0.10 -7.28
C ILE A 148 -7.83 0.02 -8.28
N PHE A 149 -8.90 -0.69 -7.89
CA PHE A 149 -10.13 -0.83 -8.65
C PHE A 149 -11.23 0.14 -8.22
N ASP A 150 -11.01 0.91 -7.15
CA ASP A 150 -12.01 1.80 -6.55
C ASP A 150 -13.29 1.04 -6.16
N VAL A 151 -13.13 -0.14 -5.55
CA VAL A 151 -14.23 -1.00 -5.09
C VAL A 151 -14.19 -1.20 -3.59
N GLU A 152 -15.36 -1.24 -2.97
CA GLU A 152 -15.51 -1.42 -1.53
C GLU A 152 -16.07 -2.81 -1.22
N ILE A 153 -15.20 -3.70 -0.73
CA ILE A 153 -15.58 -5.07 -0.35
C ILE A 153 -15.17 -5.29 1.11
N ALA A 154 -16.13 -5.68 1.95
CA ALA A 154 -15.83 -6.13 3.30
C ALA A 154 -15.08 -7.46 3.25
N PRO A 155 -13.87 -7.58 3.84
CA PRO A 155 -13.09 -8.81 3.79
C PRO A 155 -13.82 -9.94 4.52
N ALA A 156 -14.09 -11.05 3.82
CA ALA A 156 -14.59 -12.28 4.41
C ALA A 156 -13.46 -13.29 4.50
N TYR A 157 -12.66 -13.20 5.55
CA TYR A 157 -11.56 -14.15 5.75
C TYR A 157 -12.07 -15.56 6.00
N SER A 158 -11.32 -16.55 5.53
CA SER A 158 -11.67 -17.96 5.43
C SER A 158 -12.65 -18.32 4.30
N GLU A 159 -13.02 -17.37 3.43
CA GLU A 159 -13.71 -17.71 2.18
C GLU A 159 -12.78 -18.36 1.14
N GLY A 160 -11.46 -18.19 1.29
CA GLY A 160 -10.46 -18.73 0.38
C GLY A 160 -10.22 -17.86 -0.86
N VAL A 161 -9.04 -18.03 -1.46
CA VAL A 161 -8.52 -17.15 -2.51
C VAL A 161 -9.41 -17.06 -3.76
N ALA A 162 -10.08 -18.15 -4.14
CA ALA A 162 -10.95 -18.19 -5.33
C ALA A 162 -12.26 -17.41 -5.13
N ASN A 163 -12.83 -17.45 -3.92
CA ASN A 163 -14.04 -16.70 -3.58
C ASN A 163 -13.73 -15.20 -3.49
N ALA A 164 -12.60 -14.83 -2.86
CA ALA A 164 -12.14 -13.44 -2.81
C ALA A 164 -11.93 -12.84 -4.21
N PHE A 165 -11.32 -13.62 -5.13
CA PHE A 165 -11.17 -13.18 -6.52
C PHE A 165 -12.51 -12.96 -7.22
N ARG A 166 -13.45 -13.90 -7.04
CA ARG A 166 -14.79 -13.80 -7.66
C ARG A 166 -15.50 -12.54 -7.22
N ARG A 167 -15.53 -12.25 -5.92
CA ARG A 167 -16.17 -11.06 -5.37
C ARG A 167 -15.52 -9.77 -5.90
N LEU A 168 -14.19 -9.74 -5.95
CA LEU A 168 -13.48 -8.63 -6.56
C LEU A 168 -13.90 -8.43 -8.03
N LYS A 169 -13.95 -9.52 -8.80
CA LYS A 169 -14.33 -9.47 -10.21
C LYS A 169 -15.78 -9.01 -10.40
N ASP A 170 -16.70 -9.51 -9.58
CA ASP A 170 -18.11 -9.13 -9.60
C ASP A 170 -18.31 -7.63 -9.33
N GLU A 171 -17.54 -7.01 -8.42
CA GLU A 171 -17.60 -5.56 -8.23
C GLU A 171 -16.96 -4.77 -9.38
N ILE A 172 -15.84 -5.26 -9.94
CA ILE A 172 -15.19 -4.62 -11.10
C ILE A 172 -16.13 -4.60 -12.30
N ASP A 173 -16.91 -5.67 -12.52
CA ASP A 173 -17.80 -5.79 -13.68
C ASP A 173 -19.07 -4.92 -13.55
N LYS A 174 -19.30 -4.29 -12.39
CA LYS A 174 -20.39 -3.31 -12.18
C LYS A 174 -20.00 -1.87 -12.51
N LEU A 175 -18.70 -1.59 -12.69
CA LEU A 175 -18.15 -0.26 -13.02
C LEU A 175 -18.24 0.02 -14.53
#